data_AF-A0A081FX71-F1
#
_entry.id   AF-A0A081FX71-F1
#
_cell.length_a   1.000
_cell.length_b   1.000
_cell.length_c   1.000
_cell.angle_alpha   90.00
_cell.angle_beta   90.00
_cell.angle_gamma   90.00
#
_symmetry.space_group_name_H-M   'P 1'
#
loop_
_entity.id
_entity.type
_entity.pdbx_description
1 polymer ?
#
loop_
_entity_poly.entity_id
_entity_poly.type
_entity_poly.pdbx_seq_one_letter_code
_entity_poly.pdbx_strand_id
1 'polypeptide(L)'
;MNAITQMLTGNTAITGAMKRINRMKEIEQRLDELSDPRSDAQQVVRRCEYDIEQLEREAVVLPNQRGPRRPTAEIDNDIKRAKTELRQAQSILDQILAEHESLTEEQKSLQAGGAKVTAKDLQAANKTVGDTQAQIERVVGALEQMVISEPTELQAEHDALAAERDLLAADVALGEAPQTELTAMEKQLAALAKKLTGALEAKRTAESTARGYAAKLEQLKTDLVTAEEAFKELMGHWLTAERESVVAEINAATEKLGATYADLCALQSIARRTGATLGGRIPSELNLVVGRHEDLPPDFLHTRFSPGEASAQLAEQRLKKIRIQ
;
A
#
# COMPACT_ATOMS: atom_id res chain seq x y z
N MET A 1 4.09 22.32 -1.28
CA MET A 1 2.98 21.49 -0.75
C MET A 1 1.80 21.63 -1.70
N ASN A 2 1.36 20.54 -2.31
CA ASN A 2 0.47 20.55 -3.48
C ASN A 2 -1.01 20.56 -3.07
N ALA A 3 -1.92 21.01 -3.94
CA ALA A 3 -3.35 21.12 -3.66
C ALA A 3 -4.02 19.76 -3.33
N ILE A 4 -3.53 18.66 -3.92
CA ILE A 4 -4.01 17.30 -3.61
C ILE A 4 -3.44 16.81 -2.28
N THR A 5 -2.16 17.05 -2.00
CA THR A 5 -1.60 16.80 -0.67
C THR A 5 -2.35 17.60 0.39
N GLN A 6 -2.75 18.84 0.08
CA GLN A 6 -3.62 19.66 0.93
C GLN A 6 -5.04 19.09 1.08
N MET A 7 -5.65 18.58 0.00
CA MET A 7 -6.96 17.91 0.05
C MET A 7 -6.92 16.60 0.86
N LEU A 8 -5.87 15.80 0.67
CA LEU A 8 -5.62 14.58 1.43
C LEU A 8 -5.42 14.91 2.92
N THR A 9 -4.65 15.97 3.24
CA THR A 9 -4.45 16.44 4.62
C THR A 9 -5.69 17.09 5.23
N GLY A 10 -6.58 17.66 4.41
CA GLY A 10 -7.82 18.29 4.85
C GLY A 10 -8.91 17.28 5.22
N ASN A 11 -8.82 16.06 4.68
CA ASN A 11 -9.71 14.96 5.02
C ASN A 11 -9.07 14.05 6.07
N THR A 12 -9.44 14.25 7.33
CA THR A 12 -8.85 13.58 8.50
C THR A 12 -8.92 12.05 8.41
N ALA A 13 -9.97 11.50 7.79
CA ALA A 13 -10.12 10.06 7.57
C ALA A 13 -9.08 9.51 6.59
N ILE A 14 -8.86 10.18 5.46
CA ILE A 14 -7.86 9.76 4.45
C ILE A 14 -6.44 9.92 5.01
N THR A 15 -6.16 11.03 5.71
CA THR A 15 -4.87 11.21 6.38
C THR A 15 -4.62 10.15 7.44
N GLY A 16 -5.64 9.80 8.22
CA GLY A 16 -5.56 8.76 9.24
C GLY A 16 -5.29 7.37 8.63
N ALA A 17 -6.00 7.03 7.55
CA ALA A 17 -5.80 5.83 6.76
C ALA A 17 -4.35 5.76 6.22
N MET A 18 -3.90 6.79 5.50
CA MET A 18 -2.53 6.83 4.97
C MET A 18 -1.45 6.70 6.06
N LYS A 19 -1.62 7.34 7.22
CA LYS A 19 -0.69 7.18 8.35
C LYS A 19 -0.64 5.74 8.84
N ARG A 20 -1.78 5.05 8.86
CA ARG A 20 -1.88 3.65 9.24
C ARG A 20 -1.24 2.73 8.21
N ILE A 21 -1.53 2.90 6.91
CA ILE A 21 -0.84 2.15 5.83
C ILE A 21 0.67 2.31 5.93
N ASN A 22 1.14 3.55 6.09
CA ASN A 22 2.56 3.81 6.18
C ASN A 22 3.18 3.18 7.44
N ARG A 23 2.47 3.23 8.57
CA ARG A 23 2.92 2.57 9.80
C ARG A 23 2.94 1.05 9.67
N MET A 24 1.93 0.45 9.02
CA MET A 24 1.89 -0.98 8.72
C MET A 24 3.05 -1.41 7.82
N LYS A 25 3.33 -0.66 6.75
CA LYS A 25 4.49 -0.89 5.87
C LYS A 25 5.81 -0.75 6.62
N GLU A 26 5.94 0.24 7.51
CA GLU A 26 7.12 0.42 8.36
C GLU A 26 7.31 -0.75 9.34
N ILE A 27 6.23 -1.22 9.96
CA ILE A 27 6.26 -2.40 10.85
C ILE A 27 6.68 -3.64 10.07
N GLU A 28 6.10 -3.88 8.89
CA GLU A 28 6.46 -5.01 8.03
C GLU A 28 7.94 -4.96 7.62
N GLN A 29 8.43 -3.80 7.21
CA GLN A 29 9.84 -3.61 6.88
C GLN A 29 10.74 -3.86 8.10
N ARG A 30 10.38 -3.33 9.28
CA ARG A 30 11.13 -3.56 10.52
C ARG A 30 11.16 -5.03 10.93
N LEU A 31 10.04 -5.73 10.79
CA LEU A 31 9.98 -7.17 11.08
C LEU A 31 10.89 -7.97 10.14
N ASP A 32 10.96 -7.58 8.86
CA ASP A 32 11.85 -8.19 7.88
C ASP A 32 13.33 -7.89 8.21
N GLU A 33 13.65 -6.65 8.57
CA GLU A 33 14.99 -6.23 9.02
C GLU A 33 15.46 -6.95 10.29
N LEU A 34 14.53 -7.37 11.16
CA LEU A 34 14.83 -8.15 12.37
C LEU A 34 14.99 -9.66 12.09
N SER A 35 14.63 -10.16 10.90
CA SER A 35 14.69 -11.59 10.57
C SER A 35 16.12 -12.14 10.57
N ASP A 36 17.04 -11.48 9.87
CA ASP A 36 18.44 -11.93 9.77
C ASP A 36 19.18 -11.83 11.10
N PRO A 37 19.15 -10.68 11.84
CA PRO A 37 19.78 -10.58 13.16
C PRO A 37 19.24 -11.60 14.16
N ARG A 38 17.95 -11.92 14.09
CA ARG A 38 17.32 -12.96 14.93
C ARG A 38 17.92 -14.33 14.61
N SER A 39 18.01 -14.70 13.34
CA SER A 39 18.57 -15.98 12.90
C SER A 39 20.03 -16.12 13.33
N ASP A 40 20.83 -15.06 13.14
CA ASP A 40 22.24 -15.02 13.51
C ASP A 40 22.43 -15.15 15.03
N ALA A 41 21.69 -14.37 15.82
CA ALA A 41 21.75 -14.45 17.27
C ALA A 41 21.35 -15.85 17.78
N GLN A 42 20.31 -16.47 17.20
CA GLN A 42 19.93 -17.85 17.51
C GLN A 42 21.01 -18.86 17.14
N GLN A 43 21.70 -18.68 16.01
CA GLN A 43 22.79 -19.54 15.62
C GLN A 43 23.97 -19.45 16.59
N VAL A 44 24.32 -18.23 17.03
CA VAL A 44 25.38 -18.01 18.03
C VAL A 44 25.00 -18.64 19.37
N VAL A 45 23.76 -18.46 19.84
CA VAL A 45 23.26 -19.11 21.07
C VAL A 45 23.41 -20.62 20.99
N ARG A 46 22.89 -21.26 19.92
CA ARG A 46 23.00 -22.72 19.73
C ARG A 46 24.45 -23.20 19.67
N ARG A 47 25.32 -22.45 19.00
CA ARG A 47 26.75 -22.76 18.92
C ARG A 47 27.40 -22.70 20.30
N CYS A 48 27.19 -21.62 21.06
CA CYS A 48 27.78 -21.45 22.38
C CYS A 48 27.25 -22.52 23.37
N GLU A 49 25.97 -22.88 23.31
CA GLU A 49 25.40 -23.98 24.09
C GLU A 49 26.09 -25.30 23.79
N TYR A 50 26.29 -25.61 22.50
CA TYR A 50 27.02 -26.81 22.08
C TYR A 50 28.49 -26.79 22.52
N ASP A 51 29.19 -25.66 22.35
CA ASP A 51 30.60 -25.52 22.73
C ASP A 51 30.76 -25.68 24.26
N ILE A 52 29.85 -25.12 25.06
CA ILE A 52 29.83 -25.33 26.53
C ILE A 52 29.61 -26.81 26.85
N GLU A 53 28.64 -27.46 26.22
CA GLU A 53 28.34 -28.87 26.46
C GLU A 53 29.56 -29.77 26.14
N GLN A 54 30.24 -29.52 25.02
CA GLN A 54 31.44 -30.26 24.63
C GLN A 54 32.59 -30.05 25.62
N LEU A 55 32.84 -28.80 26.02
CA LEU A 55 33.90 -28.47 26.99
C LEU A 55 33.60 -29.05 28.37
N GLU A 56 32.34 -29.06 28.80
CA GLU A 56 31.91 -29.69 30.05
C GLU A 56 32.09 -31.21 30.01
N ARG A 57 31.84 -31.86 28.86
CA ARG A 57 32.15 -33.28 28.65
C ARG A 57 33.67 -33.56 28.67
N GLU A 58 34.48 -32.68 28.09
CA GLU A 58 35.94 -32.79 28.08
C GLU A 58 36.54 -32.61 29.49
N ALA A 59 35.95 -31.73 30.31
CA ALA A 59 36.35 -31.51 31.69
C ALA A 59 36.13 -32.74 32.59
N VAL A 60 35.22 -33.65 32.22
CA VAL A 60 34.94 -34.88 32.99
C VAL A 60 36.06 -35.92 32.80
N VAL A 61 36.77 -36.21 33.89
CA VAL A 61 37.85 -37.21 33.91
C VAL A 61 37.28 -38.63 33.94
N LEU A 62 37.30 -39.30 32.78
CA LEU A 62 37.01 -40.73 32.70
C LEU A 62 38.20 -41.60 33.16
N PRO A 63 38.00 -42.64 33.99
CA PRO A 63 39.07 -43.37 34.69
C PRO A 63 40.02 -44.19 33.79
N ASN A 64 39.72 -44.36 32.49
CA ASN A 64 40.46 -45.26 31.58
C ASN A 64 41.11 -44.58 30.36
N GLN A 65 41.10 -43.24 30.25
CA GLN A 65 41.71 -42.56 29.10
C GLN A 65 43.20 -42.28 29.34
N ARG A 66 44.07 -42.89 28.54
CA ARG A 66 45.52 -42.64 28.51
C ARG A 66 45.88 -41.87 27.23
N GLY A 67 46.28 -40.61 27.36
CA GLY A 67 46.71 -39.74 26.26
C GLY A 67 47.02 -38.31 26.76
N PRO A 68 47.73 -37.47 25.98
CA PRO A 68 47.94 -36.07 26.32
C PRO A 68 46.60 -35.34 26.37
N ARG A 69 46.30 -34.74 27.52
CA ARG A 69 45.08 -33.96 27.75
C ARG A 69 45.40 -32.48 27.84
N ARG A 70 44.44 -31.68 27.40
CA ARG A 70 44.47 -30.24 27.62
C ARG A 70 44.39 -29.94 29.12
N PRO A 71 45.13 -28.94 29.64
CA PRO A 71 45.04 -28.56 31.04
C PRO A 71 43.60 -28.15 31.42
N THR A 72 43.11 -28.63 32.56
CA THR A 72 41.76 -28.29 33.07
C THR A 72 41.54 -26.78 33.20
N ALA A 73 42.57 -26.04 33.59
CA ALA A 73 42.51 -24.58 33.68
C ALA A 73 42.25 -23.88 32.32
N GLU A 74 42.68 -24.47 31.21
CA GLU A 74 42.40 -23.94 29.87
C GLU A 74 40.94 -24.23 29.46
N ILE A 75 40.45 -25.44 29.75
CA ILE A 75 39.05 -25.82 29.52
C ILE A 75 38.11 -24.93 30.34
N ASP A 76 38.43 -24.68 31.62
CA ASP A 76 37.64 -23.78 32.49
C ASP A 76 37.60 -22.34 31.97
N ASN A 77 38.71 -21.84 31.40
CA ASN A 77 38.76 -20.50 30.81
C ASN A 77 37.91 -20.42 29.54
N ASP A 78 37.95 -21.45 28.69
CA ASP A 78 37.11 -21.51 27.50
C ASP A 78 35.62 -21.63 27.83
N ILE A 79 35.25 -22.41 28.86
CA ILE A 79 33.88 -22.49 29.36
C ILE A 79 33.42 -21.11 29.85
N LYS A 80 34.26 -20.39 30.61
CA LYS A 80 33.91 -19.02 31.07
C LYS A 80 33.72 -18.06 29.91
N ARG A 81 34.58 -18.14 28.89
CA ARG A 81 34.47 -17.31 27.69
C ARG A 81 33.19 -17.63 26.92
N ALA A 82 32.92 -18.90 26.65
CA ALA A 82 31.72 -19.36 25.95
C ALA A 82 30.44 -19.00 26.73
N LYS A 83 30.43 -19.08 28.07
CA LYS A 83 29.32 -18.61 28.91
C LYS A 83 29.12 -17.10 28.84
N THR A 84 30.18 -16.32 28.63
CA THR A 84 30.09 -14.87 28.47
C THR A 84 29.54 -14.50 27.09
N GLU A 85 30.04 -15.14 26.04
CA GLU A 85 29.55 -15.00 24.66
C GLU A 85 28.08 -15.43 24.56
N LEU A 86 27.69 -16.54 25.21
CA LEU A 86 26.31 -17.00 25.31
C LEU A 86 25.40 -15.94 25.95
N ARG A 87 25.79 -15.36 27.08
CA ARG A 87 25.00 -14.32 27.76
C ARG A 87 24.82 -13.08 26.89
N GLN A 88 25.85 -12.68 26.16
CA GLN A 88 25.77 -11.55 25.23
C GLN A 88 24.82 -11.87 24.07
N ALA A 89 24.94 -13.05 23.46
CA ALA A 89 24.07 -13.48 22.37
C ALA A 89 22.61 -13.64 22.81
N GLN A 90 22.37 -14.19 24.01
CA GLN A 90 21.03 -14.26 24.61
C GLN A 90 20.46 -12.87 24.87
N SER A 91 21.25 -11.95 25.43
CA SER A 91 20.80 -10.56 25.63
C SER A 91 20.40 -9.87 24.32
N ILE A 92 21.12 -10.12 23.23
CA ILE A 92 20.79 -9.55 21.91
C ILE A 92 19.50 -10.21 21.38
N LEU A 93 19.40 -11.53 21.48
CA LEU A 93 18.22 -12.28 21.04
C LEU A 93 16.95 -11.84 21.79
N ASP A 94 17.03 -11.66 23.11
CA ASP A 94 15.90 -11.22 23.94
C ASP A 94 15.40 -9.82 23.53
N GLN A 95 16.32 -8.90 23.21
CA GLN A 95 15.96 -7.56 22.71
C GLN A 95 15.23 -7.63 21.37
N ILE A 96 15.75 -8.45 20.44
CA ILE A 96 15.13 -8.65 19.12
C ILE A 96 13.75 -9.29 19.25
N LEU A 97 13.60 -10.29 20.13
CA LEU A 97 12.31 -10.94 20.37
C LEU A 97 11.29 -9.98 21.00
N ALA A 98 11.72 -9.14 21.95
CA ALA A 98 10.86 -8.12 22.55
C ALA A 98 10.42 -7.06 21.53
N GLU A 99 11.31 -6.60 20.65
CA GLU A 99 10.94 -5.67 19.58
C GLU A 99 9.97 -6.34 18.58
N HIS A 100 10.24 -7.58 18.18
CA HIS A 100 9.38 -8.35 17.29
C HIS A 100 7.98 -8.55 17.89
N GLU A 101 7.87 -8.90 19.18
CA GLU A 101 6.60 -9.05 19.88
C GLU A 101 5.83 -7.73 19.92
N SER A 102 6.48 -6.64 20.34
CA SER A 102 5.92 -5.29 20.36
C SER A 102 5.38 -4.86 18.99
N LEU A 103 6.16 -5.04 17.92
CA LEU A 103 5.74 -4.72 16.56
C LEU A 103 4.58 -5.59 16.09
N THR A 104 4.55 -6.87 16.46
CA THR A 104 3.46 -7.80 16.12
C THR A 104 2.17 -7.40 16.84
N GLU A 105 2.24 -6.98 18.11
CA GLU A 105 1.10 -6.46 18.85
C GLU A 105 0.58 -5.15 18.26
N GLU A 106 1.47 -4.24 17.89
CA GLU A 106 1.10 -3.00 17.20
C GLU A 106 0.41 -3.29 15.86
N GLN A 107 0.95 -4.21 15.06
CA GLN A 107 0.34 -4.64 13.79
C GLN A 107 -1.09 -5.16 14.01
N LYS A 108 -1.29 -6.03 15.00
CA LYS A 108 -2.62 -6.55 15.36
C LYS A 108 -3.56 -5.43 15.81
N SER A 109 -3.06 -4.47 16.59
CA SER A 109 -3.85 -3.31 17.04
C SER A 109 -4.27 -2.42 15.87
N LEU A 110 -3.39 -2.17 14.90
CA LEU A 110 -3.71 -1.39 13.70
C LEU A 110 -4.71 -2.12 12.79
N GLN A 111 -4.67 -3.45 12.75
CA GLN A 111 -5.63 -4.27 12.01
C GLN A 111 -7.00 -4.34 12.70
N ALA A 112 -7.03 -4.54 14.02
CA ALA A 112 -8.28 -4.70 14.79
C ALA A 112 -8.96 -3.35 15.11
N GLY A 113 -8.18 -2.29 15.33
CA GLY A 113 -8.64 -1.00 15.83
C GLY A 113 -8.87 0.04 14.74
N GLY A 114 -9.68 -0.26 13.73
CA GLY A 114 -10.15 0.70 12.73
C GLY A 114 -10.72 1.98 13.37
N ALA A 115 -10.31 3.16 12.91
CA ALA A 115 -11.12 4.36 13.16
C ALA A 115 -12.53 4.12 12.57
N LYS A 116 -13.59 4.57 13.24
CA LYS A 116 -14.95 4.37 12.74
C LYS A 116 -15.14 5.10 11.41
N VAL A 117 -15.01 4.37 10.32
CA VAL A 117 -15.21 4.90 8.97
C VAL A 117 -16.69 5.07 8.71
N THR A 118 -17.10 6.28 8.36
CA THR A 118 -18.48 6.57 7.98
C THR A 118 -18.66 6.51 6.47
N ALA A 119 -19.91 6.36 6.01
CA ALA A 119 -20.21 6.45 4.58
C ALA A 119 -19.80 7.81 3.96
N LYS A 120 -19.73 8.89 4.75
CA LYS A 120 -19.26 10.20 4.29
C LYS A 120 -17.76 10.19 4.01
N ASP A 121 -16.98 9.48 4.83
CA ASP A 121 -15.53 9.36 4.64
C ASP A 121 -15.22 8.58 3.36
N LEU A 122 -15.97 7.49 3.10
CA LEU A 122 -15.88 6.74 1.84
C LEU A 122 -16.27 7.58 0.63
N GLN A 123 -17.34 8.38 0.73
CA GLN A 123 -17.74 9.29 -0.35
C GLN A 123 -16.66 10.33 -0.67
N ALA A 124 -16.06 10.92 0.37
CA ALA A 124 -15.02 11.92 0.20
C ALA A 124 -13.73 11.32 -0.37
N ALA A 125 -13.36 10.10 0.05
CA ALA A 125 -12.25 9.36 -0.52
C ALA A 125 -12.50 8.97 -1.98
N ASN A 126 -13.67 8.42 -2.31
CA ASN A 126 -14.03 8.09 -3.70
C ASN A 126 -14.04 9.33 -4.61
N LYS A 127 -14.55 10.46 -4.09
CA LYS A 127 -14.49 11.74 -4.82
C LYS A 127 -13.04 12.18 -5.07
N THR A 128 -12.13 11.99 -4.12
CA THR A 128 -10.71 12.35 -4.29
C THR A 128 -10.04 11.52 -5.38
N VAL A 129 -10.36 10.21 -5.46
CA VAL A 129 -9.93 9.33 -6.55
C VAL A 129 -10.45 9.86 -7.90
N GLY A 130 -11.76 10.11 -8.00
CA GLY A 130 -12.38 10.63 -9.23
C GLY A 130 -11.85 12.02 -9.65
N ASP A 131 -11.66 12.94 -8.70
CA ASP A 131 -11.12 14.27 -8.97
C ASP A 131 -9.66 14.17 -9.50
N THR A 132 -8.87 13.22 -8.99
CA THR A 132 -7.50 12.96 -9.46
C THR A 132 -7.49 12.34 -10.86
N GLN A 133 -8.36 11.37 -11.13
CA GLN A 133 -8.54 10.78 -12.47
C GLN A 133 -8.93 11.84 -13.50
N ALA A 134 -9.91 12.69 -13.17
CA ALA A 134 -10.32 13.78 -14.04
C ALA A 134 -9.22 14.83 -14.26
N GLN A 135 -8.28 15.00 -13.33
CA GLN A 135 -7.10 15.85 -13.55
C GLN A 135 -6.08 15.19 -14.48
N ILE A 136 -5.87 13.88 -14.36
CA ILE A 136 -5.02 13.10 -15.26
C ILE A 136 -5.52 13.24 -16.69
N GLU A 137 -6.81 12.99 -16.93
CA GLU A 137 -7.42 13.11 -18.26
C GLU A 137 -7.24 14.50 -18.87
N ARG A 138 -7.40 15.55 -18.06
CA ARG A 138 -7.16 16.94 -18.49
C ARG A 138 -5.70 17.20 -18.89
N VAL A 139 -4.73 16.65 -18.14
CA VAL A 139 -3.30 16.80 -18.45
C VAL A 139 -2.92 16.00 -19.69
N VAL A 140 -3.46 14.78 -19.84
CA VAL A 140 -3.27 13.95 -21.04
C VAL A 140 -3.83 14.66 -22.27
N GLY A 141 -5.07 15.16 -22.21
CA GLY A 141 -5.67 15.90 -23.33
C GLY A 141 -4.88 17.18 -23.67
N ALA A 142 -4.32 17.88 -22.68
CA ALA A 142 -3.46 19.04 -22.91
C ALA A 142 -2.13 18.66 -23.58
N LEU A 143 -1.55 17.50 -23.26
CA LEU A 143 -0.35 16.97 -23.91
C LEU A 143 -0.63 16.55 -25.36
N GLU A 144 -1.74 15.87 -25.62
CA GLU A 144 -2.13 15.39 -26.95
C GLU A 144 -2.41 16.55 -27.92
N GLN A 145 -2.98 17.66 -27.43
CA GLN A 145 -3.21 18.86 -28.23
C GLN A 145 -1.94 19.67 -28.48
N MET A 146 -0.84 19.34 -27.81
CA MET A 146 0.39 20.12 -27.88
C MET A 146 1.21 19.70 -29.12
N VAL A 147 1.16 20.53 -30.16
CA VAL A 147 1.97 20.34 -31.37
C VAL A 147 3.32 21.04 -31.20
N ILE A 148 4.40 20.27 -31.18
CA ILE A 148 5.77 20.77 -31.20
C ILE A 148 6.25 20.74 -32.66
N SER A 149 6.11 21.86 -33.36
CA SER A 149 6.57 21.97 -34.75
C SER A 149 8.09 22.17 -34.80
N GLU A 150 8.77 21.40 -35.65
CA GLU A 150 10.18 21.64 -35.95
C GLU A 150 10.31 22.71 -37.04
N PRO A 151 11.12 23.77 -36.84
CA PRO A 151 11.32 24.81 -37.85
C PRO A 151 12.34 24.38 -38.93
N THR A 152 12.34 23.11 -39.33
CA THR A 152 13.32 22.53 -40.28
C THR A 152 13.22 23.16 -41.67
N GLU A 153 12.01 23.42 -42.16
CA GLU A 153 11.79 24.10 -43.44
C GLU A 153 12.31 25.55 -43.41
N LEU A 154 12.01 26.30 -42.34
CA LEU A 154 12.51 27.67 -42.12
C LEU A 154 14.04 27.71 -41.99
N GLN A 155 14.64 26.70 -41.37
CA GLN A 155 16.09 26.56 -41.25
C GLN A 155 16.71 26.32 -42.64
N ALA A 156 16.15 25.40 -43.43
CA ALA A 156 16.63 25.11 -44.77
C ALA A 156 16.51 26.33 -45.71
N GLU A 157 15.41 27.08 -45.63
CA GLU A 157 15.22 28.34 -46.39
C GLU A 157 16.25 29.41 -45.99
N HIS A 158 16.51 29.55 -44.69
CA HIS A 158 17.53 30.47 -44.19
C HIS A 158 18.92 30.11 -44.71
N ASP A 159 19.29 28.83 -44.66
CA ASP A 159 20.61 28.36 -45.07
C ASP A 159 20.81 28.45 -46.59
N ALA A 160 19.76 28.20 -47.37
CA ALA A 160 19.77 28.40 -48.82
C ALA A 160 19.97 29.89 -49.20
N LEU A 161 19.20 30.80 -48.57
CA LEU A 161 19.32 32.23 -48.85
C LEU A 161 20.66 32.81 -48.38
N ALA A 162 21.25 32.25 -47.31
CA ALA A 162 22.59 32.62 -46.87
C ALA A 162 23.66 32.25 -47.90
N ALA A 163 23.57 31.06 -48.49
CA ALA A 163 24.46 30.65 -49.57
C ALA A 163 24.30 31.52 -50.83
N GLU A 164 23.08 31.87 -51.21
CA GLU A 164 22.81 32.80 -52.32
C GLU A 164 23.38 34.20 -52.05
N ARG A 165 23.24 34.70 -50.82
CA ARG A 165 23.83 35.98 -50.42
C ARG A 165 25.36 35.97 -50.54
N ASP A 166 26.01 34.86 -50.16
CA ASP A 166 27.47 34.75 -50.21
C ASP A 166 27.99 34.69 -51.65
N LEU A 167 27.26 34.03 -52.56
CA LEU A 167 27.54 34.08 -54.00
C LEU A 167 27.36 35.51 -54.55
N LEU A 168 26.24 36.17 -54.24
CA LEU A 168 25.97 37.53 -54.68
C LEU A 168 26.98 38.54 -54.13
N ALA A 169 27.47 38.35 -52.91
CA ALA A 169 28.53 39.17 -52.33
C ALA A 169 29.85 39.03 -53.09
N ALA A 170 30.17 37.84 -53.60
CA ALA A 170 31.32 37.62 -54.47
C ALA A 170 31.14 38.34 -55.82
N ASP A 171 29.96 38.23 -56.44
CA ASP A 171 29.64 38.90 -57.72
C ASP A 171 29.70 40.43 -57.60
N VAL A 172 29.20 40.99 -56.50
CA VAL A 172 29.30 42.44 -56.20
C VAL A 172 30.76 42.85 -56.02
N ALA A 173 31.59 42.05 -55.34
CA ALA A 173 33.02 42.35 -55.16
C ALA A 173 33.80 42.32 -56.48
N LEU A 174 33.36 41.50 -57.45
CA LEU A 174 33.88 41.45 -58.81
C LEU A 174 33.31 42.55 -59.73
N GLY A 175 32.29 43.29 -59.27
CA GLY A 175 31.60 44.32 -60.04
C GLY A 175 30.59 43.78 -61.06
N GLU A 176 30.24 42.50 -60.96
CA GLU A 176 29.32 41.78 -61.87
C GLU A 176 27.84 41.95 -61.46
N ALA A 177 27.58 42.34 -60.21
CA ALA A 177 26.25 42.61 -59.67
C ALA A 177 26.17 43.97 -58.93
N PRO A 178 24.98 44.61 -58.85
CA PRO A 178 24.82 45.88 -58.15
C PRO A 178 24.68 45.68 -56.63
N GLN A 179 25.30 46.58 -55.85
CA GLN A 179 25.22 46.60 -54.37
C GLN A 179 23.77 46.62 -53.82
N THR A 180 22.83 47.16 -54.59
CA THR A 180 21.41 47.22 -54.23
C THR A 180 20.76 45.84 -54.11
N GLU A 181 21.22 44.85 -54.88
CA GLU A 181 20.71 43.47 -54.79
C GLU A 181 21.22 42.76 -53.54
N LEU A 182 22.50 42.96 -53.20
CA LEU A 182 23.09 42.42 -51.96
C LEU A 182 22.36 42.96 -50.71
N THR A 183 22.11 44.26 -50.65
CA THR A 183 21.35 44.85 -49.53
C THR A 183 19.90 44.36 -49.45
N ALA A 184 19.28 44.02 -50.58
CA ALA A 184 17.94 43.43 -50.61
C ALA A 184 17.94 41.99 -50.07
N MET A 185 18.92 41.17 -50.45
CA MET A 185 19.11 39.82 -49.90
C MET A 185 19.45 39.84 -48.41
N GLU A 186 20.34 40.74 -47.96
CA GLU A 186 20.65 40.92 -46.53
C GLU A 186 19.40 41.24 -45.72
N LYS A 187 18.50 42.07 -46.25
CA LYS A 187 17.23 42.40 -45.60
C LYS A 187 16.28 41.21 -45.53
N GLN A 188 16.21 40.38 -46.57
CA GLN A 188 15.41 39.15 -46.58
C GLN A 188 15.97 38.11 -45.60
N LEU A 189 17.29 37.94 -45.57
CA LEU A 189 17.99 37.05 -44.64
C LEU A 189 17.78 37.49 -43.19
N ALA A 190 17.87 38.80 -42.90
CA ALA A 190 17.54 39.33 -41.57
C ALA A 190 16.08 39.06 -41.15
N ALA A 191 15.13 39.13 -42.11
CA ALA A 191 13.73 38.82 -41.85
C ALA A 191 13.49 37.32 -41.60
N LEU A 192 14.13 36.43 -42.37
CA LEU A 192 14.08 34.98 -42.16
C LEU A 192 14.75 34.57 -40.84
N ALA A 193 15.92 35.13 -40.52
CA ALA A 193 16.60 34.89 -39.26
C ALA A 193 15.69 35.24 -38.07
N LYS A 194 14.97 36.36 -38.13
CA LYS A 194 13.99 36.74 -37.09
C LYS A 194 12.81 35.77 -36.99
N LYS A 195 12.31 35.22 -38.11
CA LYS A 195 11.26 34.20 -38.10
C LYS A 195 11.74 32.88 -37.50
N LEU A 196 12.95 32.47 -37.89
CA LEU A 196 13.60 31.26 -37.41
C LEU A 196 13.87 31.32 -35.90
N THR A 197 14.41 32.43 -35.39
CA THR A 197 14.61 32.61 -33.95
C THR A 197 13.29 32.56 -33.18
N GLY A 198 12.24 33.24 -33.68
CA GLY A 198 10.91 33.18 -33.07
C GLY A 198 10.33 31.76 -33.07
N ALA A 199 10.52 30.98 -34.13
CA ALA A 199 10.06 29.59 -34.21
C ALA A 199 10.84 28.67 -33.26
N LEU A 200 12.16 28.86 -33.13
CA LEU A 200 12.99 28.13 -32.17
C LEU A 200 12.62 28.45 -30.71
N GLU A 201 12.33 29.71 -30.40
CA GLU A 201 11.85 30.12 -29.08
C GLU A 201 10.47 29.53 -28.77
N ALA A 202 9.56 29.50 -29.75
CA ALA A 202 8.25 28.86 -29.63
C ALA A 202 8.39 27.34 -29.39
N LYS A 203 9.26 26.65 -30.16
CA LYS A 203 9.59 25.23 -29.95
C LYS A 203 10.11 24.99 -28.53
N ARG A 204 11.10 25.76 -28.10
CA ARG A 204 11.68 25.64 -26.74
C ARG A 204 10.64 25.84 -25.65
N THR A 205 9.74 26.80 -25.83
CA THR A 205 8.64 27.08 -24.89
C THR A 205 7.67 25.91 -24.85
N ALA A 206 7.28 25.39 -26.01
CA ALA A 206 6.42 24.21 -26.11
C ALA A 206 7.08 22.99 -25.43
N GLU A 207 8.34 22.66 -25.74
CA GLU A 207 9.08 21.56 -25.10
C GLU A 207 9.21 21.72 -23.57
N SER A 208 9.41 22.95 -23.09
CA SER A 208 9.42 23.24 -21.66
C SER A 208 8.06 22.94 -21.02
N THR A 209 6.97 23.37 -21.67
CA THR A 209 5.60 23.12 -21.22
C THR A 209 5.25 21.63 -21.28
N ALA A 210 5.64 20.88 -22.32
CA ALA A 210 5.47 19.42 -22.39
C ALA A 210 6.16 18.72 -21.22
N ARG A 211 7.41 19.10 -20.91
CA ARG A 211 8.13 18.54 -19.76
C ARG A 211 7.42 18.84 -18.44
N GLY A 212 6.88 20.05 -18.29
CA GLY A 212 6.05 20.42 -17.14
C GLY A 212 4.80 19.56 -17.00
N TYR A 213 4.06 19.34 -18.08
CA TYR A 213 2.89 18.46 -18.08
C TYR A 213 3.25 16.99 -17.83
N ALA A 214 4.34 16.48 -18.42
CA ALA A 214 4.81 15.12 -18.20
C ALA A 214 5.18 14.88 -16.72
N ALA A 215 5.92 15.81 -16.11
CA ALA A 215 6.26 15.73 -14.68
C ALA A 215 4.99 15.78 -13.81
N LYS A 216 4.03 16.65 -14.15
CA LYS A 216 2.75 16.73 -13.44
C LYS A 216 1.92 15.45 -13.60
N LEU A 217 1.95 14.82 -14.78
CA LEU A 217 1.24 13.57 -15.06
C LEU A 217 1.78 12.43 -14.20
N GLU A 218 3.10 12.26 -14.13
CA GLU A 218 3.72 11.24 -13.27
C GLU A 218 3.42 11.46 -11.78
N GLN A 219 3.41 12.73 -11.35
CA GLN A 219 2.98 13.07 -10.00
C GLN A 219 1.51 12.68 -9.75
N LEU A 220 0.59 13.06 -10.65
CA LEU A 220 -0.83 12.75 -10.49
C LEU A 220 -1.11 11.24 -10.51
N LYS A 221 -0.36 10.45 -11.30
CA LYS A 221 -0.46 8.98 -11.28
C LYS A 221 -0.06 8.42 -9.92
N THR A 222 1.00 8.96 -9.31
CA THR A 222 1.44 8.56 -7.97
C THR A 222 0.39 8.93 -6.91
N ASP A 223 -0.18 10.13 -7.02
CA ASP A 223 -1.25 10.59 -6.14
C ASP A 223 -2.52 9.73 -6.29
N LEU A 224 -2.84 9.28 -7.50
CA LEU A 224 -3.98 8.39 -7.77
C LEU A 224 -3.83 7.04 -7.06
N VAL A 225 -2.67 6.38 -7.24
CA VAL A 225 -2.38 5.10 -6.56
C VAL A 225 -2.52 5.26 -5.05
N THR A 226 -1.97 6.35 -4.51
CA THR A 226 -2.04 6.65 -3.07
C THR A 226 -3.49 6.85 -2.59
N ALA A 227 -4.31 7.58 -3.36
CA ALA A 227 -5.71 7.81 -3.03
C ALA A 227 -6.54 6.50 -3.12
N GLU A 228 -6.26 5.64 -4.09
CA GLU A 228 -6.90 4.33 -4.23
C GLU A 228 -6.52 3.38 -3.09
N GLU A 229 -5.26 3.35 -2.66
CA GLU A 229 -4.82 2.57 -1.49
C GLU A 229 -5.55 3.03 -0.23
N ALA A 230 -5.61 4.34 0.02
CA ALA A 230 -6.31 4.89 1.18
C ALA A 230 -7.82 4.60 1.13
N PHE A 231 -8.45 4.68 -0.05
CA PHE A 231 -9.86 4.32 -0.22
C PHE A 231 -10.12 2.84 0.10
N LYS A 232 -9.25 1.93 -0.38
CA LYS A 232 -9.35 0.49 -0.10
C LYS A 232 -9.26 0.18 1.39
N GLU A 233 -8.35 0.82 2.11
CA GLU A 233 -8.22 0.63 3.56
C GLU A 233 -9.46 1.13 4.31
N LEU A 234 -9.95 2.34 3.98
CA LEU A 234 -11.19 2.85 4.55
C LEU A 234 -12.38 1.93 4.26
N MET A 235 -12.45 1.36 3.06
CA MET A 235 -13.47 0.38 2.68
C MET A 235 -13.37 -0.88 3.54
N GLY A 236 -12.16 -1.41 3.74
CA GLY A 236 -11.90 -2.56 4.61
C GLY A 236 -12.43 -2.33 6.03
N HIS A 237 -12.12 -1.17 6.63
CA HIS A 237 -12.62 -0.82 7.96
C HIS A 237 -14.15 -0.67 8.01
N TRP A 238 -14.74 -0.06 7.00
CA TRP A 238 -16.19 0.05 6.91
C TRP A 238 -16.86 -1.33 6.80
N LEU A 239 -16.32 -2.23 5.97
CA LEU A 239 -16.83 -3.60 5.83
C LEU A 239 -16.70 -4.41 7.12
N THR A 240 -15.59 -4.28 7.85
CA THR A 240 -15.40 -4.94 9.15
C THR A 240 -16.43 -4.45 10.17
N ALA A 241 -16.62 -3.14 10.29
CA ALA A 241 -17.62 -2.58 11.21
C ALA A 241 -19.05 -3.00 10.83
N GLU A 242 -19.36 -3.05 9.53
CA GLU A 242 -20.65 -3.50 9.04
C GLU A 242 -20.87 -5.00 9.29
N ARG A 243 -19.83 -5.83 9.12
CA ARG A 243 -19.85 -7.25 9.49
C ARG A 243 -20.13 -7.43 10.98
N GLU A 244 -19.44 -6.69 11.84
CA GLU A 244 -19.66 -6.74 13.30
C GLU A 244 -21.10 -6.39 13.66
N SER A 245 -21.68 -5.37 13.02
CA SER A 245 -23.10 -5.01 13.21
C SER A 245 -24.04 -6.14 12.80
N VAL A 246 -23.81 -6.77 11.64
CA VAL A 246 -24.64 -7.88 11.15
C VAL A 246 -24.49 -9.11 12.05
N VAL A 247 -23.28 -9.42 12.50
CA VAL A 247 -23.02 -10.52 13.44
C VAL A 247 -23.74 -10.28 14.78
N ALA A 248 -23.74 -9.05 15.29
CA ALA A 248 -24.49 -8.69 16.49
C ALA A 248 -26.01 -8.90 16.32
N GLU A 249 -26.57 -8.55 15.16
CA GLU A 249 -27.98 -8.83 14.84
C GLU A 249 -28.30 -10.33 14.79
N ILE A 250 -27.41 -11.13 14.19
CA ILE A 250 -27.55 -12.60 14.16
C ILE A 250 -27.48 -13.19 15.58
N ASN A 251 -26.54 -12.74 16.41
CA ASN A 251 -26.43 -13.17 17.80
C ASN A 251 -27.72 -12.84 18.57
N ALA A 252 -28.25 -11.62 18.46
CA ALA A 252 -29.49 -11.21 19.11
C ALA A 252 -30.71 -12.03 18.63
N ALA A 253 -30.80 -12.32 17.33
CA ALA A 253 -31.84 -13.19 16.78
C ALA A 253 -31.73 -14.63 17.30
N THR A 254 -30.52 -15.15 17.41
CA THR A 254 -30.22 -16.49 17.93
C THR A 254 -30.59 -16.60 19.41
N GLU A 255 -30.27 -15.58 20.22
CA GLU A 255 -30.68 -15.49 21.62
C GLU A 255 -32.21 -15.48 21.76
N LYS A 256 -32.91 -14.67 20.96
CA LYS A 256 -34.38 -14.62 20.97
C LYS A 256 -35.01 -15.97 20.60
N LEU A 257 -34.43 -16.66 19.62
CA LEU A 257 -34.90 -17.99 19.20
C LEU A 257 -34.65 -19.02 20.30
N GLY A 258 -33.49 -18.97 20.95
CA GLY A 258 -33.16 -19.78 22.13
C GLY A 258 -34.15 -19.57 23.29
N ALA A 259 -34.50 -18.32 23.61
CA ALA A 259 -35.49 -18.00 24.63
C ALA A 259 -36.88 -18.57 24.28
N THR A 260 -37.32 -18.38 23.03
CA THR A 260 -38.61 -18.92 22.56
C THR A 260 -38.65 -20.45 22.61
N TYR A 261 -37.53 -21.11 22.31
CA TYR A 261 -37.42 -22.57 22.42
C TYR A 261 -37.45 -23.05 23.88
N ALA A 262 -36.80 -22.32 24.79
CA ALA A 262 -36.87 -22.59 26.22
C ALA A 262 -38.33 -22.49 26.74
N ASP A 263 -39.10 -21.50 26.29
CA ASP A 263 -40.52 -21.37 26.62
C ASP A 263 -41.35 -22.57 26.12
N LEU A 264 -41.11 -23.06 24.90
CA LEU A 264 -41.76 -24.26 24.38
C LEU A 264 -41.42 -25.50 25.22
N CYS A 265 -40.17 -25.64 25.64
CA CYS A 265 -39.73 -26.71 26.53
C CYS A 265 -40.39 -26.60 27.92
N ALA A 266 -40.54 -25.39 28.44
CA ALA A 266 -41.25 -25.12 29.69
C ALA A 266 -42.74 -25.51 29.58
N LEU A 267 -43.42 -25.13 28.49
CA LEU A 267 -44.80 -25.53 28.21
C LEU A 267 -44.94 -27.05 28.13
N GLN A 268 -43.99 -27.75 27.48
CA GLN A 268 -43.99 -29.21 27.44
C GLN A 268 -43.81 -29.82 28.84
N SER A 269 -42.93 -29.25 29.66
CA SER A 269 -42.72 -29.68 31.04
C SER A 269 -43.98 -29.47 31.89
N ILE A 270 -44.66 -28.33 31.75
CA ILE A 270 -45.95 -28.06 32.40
C ILE A 270 -46.99 -29.08 31.96
N ALA A 271 -47.16 -29.30 30.65
CA ALA A 271 -48.11 -30.26 30.09
C ALA A 271 -47.89 -31.68 30.66
N ARG A 272 -46.62 -32.13 30.73
CA ARG A 272 -46.27 -33.41 31.35
C ARG A 272 -46.62 -33.48 32.84
N ARG A 273 -46.45 -32.39 33.60
CA ARG A 273 -46.74 -32.35 35.03
C ARG A 273 -48.24 -32.29 35.34
N THR A 274 -49.03 -31.64 34.49
CA THR A 274 -50.48 -31.47 34.71
C THR A 274 -51.33 -32.55 34.04
N GLY A 275 -50.72 -33.42 33.24
CA GLY A 275 -51.44 -34.41 32.42
C GLY A 275 -52.15 -33.80 31.21
N ALA A 276 -51.90 -32.52 30.90
CA ALA A 276 -52.45 -31.85 29.73
C ALA A 276 -51.71 -32.25 28.45
N THR A 277 -52.38 -32.19 27.30
CA THR A 277 -51.77 -32.45 25.99
C THR A 277 -51.38 -31.16 25.30
N LEU A 278 -50.12 -31.05 24.86
CA LEU A 278 -49.66 -29.97 23.98
C LEU A 278 -49.90 -30.38 22.50
N GLY A 279 -50.54 -29.54 21.71
CA GLY A 279 -50.77 -29.79 20.28
C GLY A 279 -49.51 -29.55 19.43
N GLY A 280 -49.23 -30.46 18.50
CA GLY A 280 -48.07 -30.36 17.60
C GLY A 280 -46.76 -30.92 18.19
N ARG A 281 -45.79 -31.23 17.33
CA ARG A 281 -44.44 -31.64 17.76
C ARG A 281 -43.59 -30.38 17.97
N ILE A 282 -42.91 -30.30 19.11
CA ILE A 282 -41.82 -29.33 19.27
C ILE A 282 -40.68 -29.79 18.35
N PRO A 283 -40.17 -28.92 17.46
CA PRO A 283 -39.07 -29.27 16.58
C PRO A 283 -37.84 -29.68 17.39
N SER A 284 -37.38 -30.92 17.24
CA SER A 284 -36.22 -31.46 17.96
C SER A 284 -34.86 -31.05 17.35
N GLU A 285 -34.87 -30.46 16.16
CA GLU A 285 -33.67 -30.22 15.34
C GLU A 285 -33.41 -28.73 15.07
N LEU A 286 -33.69 -27.86 16.04
CA LEU A 286 -33.04 -26.56 16.06
C LEU A 286 -31.59 -26.78 16.53
N ASN A 287 -30.76 -27.32 15.63
CA ASN A 287 -29.30 -27.22 15.71
C ASN A 287 -28.90 -25.76 15.50
N LEU A 288 -29.32 -24.89 16.43
CA LEU A 288 -28.68 -23.62 16.65
C LEU A 288 -27.35 -23.97 17.30
N VAL A 289 -26.25 -23.82 16.55
CA VAL A 289 -24.93 -23.83 17.17
C VAL A 289 -24.93 -22.68 18.16
N VAL A 290 -25.09 -23.01 19.44
CA VAL A 290 -24.98 -22.05 20.55
C VAL A 290 -23.50 -21.74 20.72
N GLY A 291 -22.96 -20.99 19.77
CA GLY A 291 -21.62 -20.43 19.79
C GLY A 291 -21.73 -18.95 19.44
N ARG A 292 -20.90 -18.11 20.05
CA ARG A 292 -20.83 -16.71 19.63
C ARG A 292 -20.32 -16.68 18.20
N HIS A 293 -21.07 -16.06 17.29
CA HIS A 293 -20.63 -15.92 15.89
C HIS A 293 -19.42 -14.97 15.73
N GLU A 294 -18.96 -14.38 16.83
CA GLU A 294 -17.75 -13.56 16.95
C GLU A 294 -16.46 -14.36 16.66
N ASP A 295 -16.45 -15.66 16.96
CA ASP A 295 -15.27 -16.53 16.81
C ASP A 295 -15.12 -17.15 15.41
N LEU A 296 -16.06 -16.86 14.50
CA LEU A 296 -16.04 -17.41 13.15
C LEU A 296 -15.08 -16.61 12.25
N PRO A 297 -14.30 -17.28 11.37
CA PRO A 297 -13.48 -16.61 10.37
C PRO A 297 -14.31 -15.62 9.53
N PRO A 298 -13.70 -14.54 9.01
CA PRO A 298 -14.39 -13.55 8.17
C PRO A 298 -15.12 -14.17 6.96
N ASP A 299 -14.56 -15.25 6.41
CA ASP A 299 -15.05 -15.91 5.19
C ASP A 299 -15.99 -17.08 5.46
N PHE A 300 -16.37 -17.32 6.73
CA PHE A 300 -17.23 -18.45 7.07
C PHE A 300 -18.67 -18.18 6.60
N LEU A 301 -19.07 -18.86 5.53
CA LEU A 301 -20.45 -18.94 5.07
C LEU A 301 -20.97 -20.36 5.31
N HIS A 302 -22.02 -20.47 6.14
CA HIS A 302 -22.65 -21.77 6.35
C HIS A 302 -23.25 -22.27 5.03
N THR A 303 -23.03 -23.54 4.69
CA THR A 303 -23.46 -24.20 3.44
C THR A 303 -24.95 -24.08 3.09
N ARG A 304 -25.80 -23.67 4.04
CA ARG A 304 -27.24 -23.44 3.82
C ARG A 304 -27.56 -22.04 3.31
N PHE A 305 -26.62 -21.10 3.41
CA PHE A 305 -26.74 -19.72 2.97
C PHE A 305 -25.70 -19.47 1.88
N SER A 306 -25.92 -20.05 0.70
CA SER A 306 -25.10 -19.70 -0.46
C SER A 306 -25.41 -18.27 -0.87
N PRO A 307 -24.39 -17.43 -1.16
CA PRO A 307 -24.63 -16.14 -1.80
C PRO A 307 -25.35 -16.41 -3.13
N GLY A 308 -26.48 -15.74 -3.32
CA GLY A 308 -27.32 -15.81 -4.50
C GLY A 308 -27.65 -14.41 -5.03
N GLU A 309 -28.60 -14.31 -5.94
CA GLU A 309 -29.00 -13.01 -6.54
C GLU A 309 -29.42 -11.98 -5.49
N ALA A 310 -30.07 -12.42 -4.39
CA ALA A 310 -30.47 -11.53 -3.31
C ALA A 310 -29.28 -10.87 -2.59
N SER A 311 -28.16 -11.58 -2.40
CA SER A 311 -26.94 -10.99 -1.81
C SER A 311 -26.26 -10.01 -2.77
N ALA A 312 -26.26 -10.28 -4.07
CA ALA A 312 -25.73 -9.37 -5.07
C ALA A 312 -26.55 -8.06 -5.14
N GLN A 313 -27.88 -8.17 -5.15
CA GLN A 313 -28.78 -7.02 -5.12
C GLN A 313 -28.61 -6.19 -3.83
N LEU A 314 -28.44 -6.83 -2.68
CA LEU A 314 -28.20 -6.13 -1.41
C LEU A 314 -26.84 -5.42 -1.41
N ALA A 315 -25.80 -6.04 -1.98
CA ALA A 315 -24.49 -5.42 -2.15
C ALA A 315 -24.58 -4.17 -3.03
N GLU A 316 -25.25 -4.25 -4.19
CA GLU A 316 -25.49 -3.09 -5.05
C GLU A 316 -26.26 -1.97 -4.34
N GLN A 317 -27.29 -2.31 -3.55
CA GLN A 317 -28.04 -1.31 -2.78
C GLN A 317 -27.15 -0.62 -1.75
N ARG A 318 -26.26 -1.36 -1.08
CA ARG A 318 -25.30 -0.81 -0.11
C ARG A 318 -24.28 0.09 -0.80
N LEU A 319 -23.72 -0.31 -1.95
CA LEU A 319 -22.81 0.52 -2.74
C LEU A 319 -23.49 1.80 -3.26
N LYS A 320 -24.73 1.71 -3.75
CA LYS A 320 -25.54 2.88 -4.17
C LYS A 320 -25.77 3.87 -3.02
N LYS A 321 -26.03 3.40 -1.80
CA LYS A 321 -26.16 4.28 -0.61
C LYS A 321 -24.88 5.06 -0.32
N ILE A 322 -23.72 4.48 -0.61
CA ILE A 322 -22.41 5.12 -0.40
C ILE A 322 -22.00 5.94 -1.64
N ARG A 323 -22.81 5.99 -2.70
CA ARG A 323 -22.52 6.71 -3.96
C ARG A 323 -21.17 6.31 -4.57
N ILE A 324 -20.80 5.04 -4.42
CA ILE A 324 -19.70 4.44 -5.16
C ILE A 324 -20.35 3.89 -6.43
N GLN A 325 -20.08 4.52 -7.57
CA GLN A 325 -20.48 4.09 -8.90
C GLN A 325 -19.28 3.47 -9.60
#